data_AF-A0A9P7FUQ3-F1
#
_entry.id   AF-A0A9P7FUQ3-F1
#
_cell.length_a   1.000
_cell.length_b   1.000
_cell.length_c   1.000
_cell.angle_alpha   90.00
_cell.angle_beta   90.00
_cell.angle_gamma   90.00
#
_symmetry.space_group_name_H-M   'P 1'
#
loop_
_entity.id
_entity.type
_entity.pdbx_description
1 polymer ?
#
loop_
_entity_poly.entity_id
_entity_poly.type
_entity_poly.pdbx_seq_one_letter_code
_entity_poly.pdbx_strand_id
1 'polypeptide(L)'
;MDFGQKLGVTNMKPSSVAAFSFMTIEGRLLWLGDQVPEDALHTPDRLNHEGEAYRFVTKNGNATGATIGRATGVFSYVWDYTSSSRTYRTSREWAILHYDIKSGPFSQCGDSGAVIVDGKGWIGGLLSLKTEDALDITYATLFFWLLQRIKANGFPNAHLDPKRM
;
A
#
# COMPACT_ATOMS: atom_id res chain seq x y z
N MET A 1 -7.09 27.44 -34.93
CA MET A 1 -6.91 25.98 -35.02
C MET A 1 -6.71 25.49 -33.60
N ASP A 2 -7.68 24.75 -33.10
CA ASP A 2 -7.74 24.26 -31.72
C ASP A 2 -7.42 22.75 -31.75
N PHE A 3 -6.39 22.34 -31.02
CA PHE A 3 -5.98 20.93 -30.89
C PHE A 3 -6.47 20.41 -29.54
N GLY A 4 -7.75 20.10 -29.46
CA GLY A 4 -8.31 19.32 -28.36
C GLY A 4 -7.84 17.87 -28.43
N GLN A 5 -6.85 17.52 -27.61
CA GLN A 5 -6.46 16.11 -27.39
C GLN A 5 -7.58 15.41 -26.59
N LYS A 6 -8.28 14.48 -27.25
CA LYS A 6 -9.17 13.52 -26.60
C LYS A 6 -8.34 12.59 -25.71
N LEU A 7 -8.53 12.68 -24.41
CA LEU A 7 -8.09 11.68 -23.45
C LEU A 7 -8.81 10.36 -23.75
N GLY A 8 -8.04 9.31 -24.05
CA GLY A 8 -8.56 7.98 -24.32
C GLY A 8 -9.03 7.32 -23.04
N VAL A 9 -10.34 7.11 -22.92
CA VAL A 9 -10.94 6.30 -21.84
C VAL A 9 -10.74 4.82 -22.19
N THR A 10 -9.90 4.12 -21.45
CA THR A 10 -9.76 2.66 -21.57
C THR A 10 -10.90 1.98 -20.81
N ASN A 11 -11.91 1.54 -21.56
CA ASN A 11 -12.99 0.69 -21.04
C ASN A 11 -12.44 -0.67 -20.55
N MET A 12 -12.45 -0.90 -19.24
CA MET A 12 -12.23 -2.23 -18.65
C MET A 12 -13.50 -3.09 -18.84
N LYS A 13 -13.37 -4.27 -19.44
CA LYS A 13 -14.44 -5.28 -19.47
C LYS A 13 -14.51 -5.99 -18.10
N PRO A 14 -15.72 -6.22 -17.55
CA PRO A 14 -15.88 -6.90 -16.27
C PRO A 14 -15.79 -8.42 -16.48
N SER A 15 -14.63 -9.02 -16.23
CA SER A 15 -14.49 -10.48 -16.13
C SER A 15 -14.53 -10.90 -14.67
N SER A 16 -15.66 -11.46 -14.25
CA SER A 16 -15.91 -12.36 -13.09
C SER A 16 -15.29 -12.08 -11.71
N VAL A 17 -14.67 -10.93 -11.47
CA VAL A 17 -14.27 -10.59 -10.11
C VAL A 17 -15.49 -10.03 -9.37
N ALA A 18 -16.07 -10.90 -8.54
CA ALA A 18 -17.17 -10.59 -7.64
C ALA A 18 -16.98 -9.20 -7.02
N ALA A 19 -17.89 -8.29 -7.39
CA ALA A 19 -18.16 -7.01 -6.75
C ALA A 19 -16.94 -6.33 -6.11
N PHE A 20 -15.92 -6.05 -6.92
CA PHE A 20 -14.95 -5.06 -6.51
C PHE A 20 -15.63 -3.71 -6.47
N SER A 21 -15.82 -3.19 -5.26
CA SER A 21 -16.19 -1.79 -5.01
C SER A 21 -15.14 -0.78 -5.51
N PHE A 22 -14.04 -1.21 -6.15
CA PHE A 22 -12.99 -0.30 -6.64
C PHE A 22 -13.34 0.44 -7.93
N MET A 23 -14.54 0.30 -8.52
CA MET A 23 -14.91 1.00 -9.75
C MET A 23 -14.57 2.50 -9.69
N THR A 24 -13.50 2.84 -10.43
CA THR A 24 -13.09 4.17 -10.88
C THR A 24 -12.97 5.22 -9.77
N ILE A 25 -11.76 5.44 -9.27
CA ILE A 25 -11.41 6.62 -8.46
C ILE A 25 -11.19 7.82 -9.42
N GLU A 26 -12.25 8.21 -10.11
CA GLU A 26 -12.47 9.62 -10.46
C GLU A 26 -13.69 10.04 -9.64
N GLY A 27 -13.44 10.68 -8.48
CA GLY A 27 -14.50 11.27 -7.65
C GLY A 27 -15.17 10.36 -6.60
N ARG A 28 -14.68 9.14 -6.33
CA ARG A 28 -15.20 8.28 -5.25
C ARG A 28 -14.20 8.20 -4.08
N LEU A 29 -14.54 8.85 -2.97
CA LEU A 29 -13.74 8.84 -1.75
C LEU A 29 -13.81 7.47 -1.08
N LEU A 30 -12.63 6.91 -0.75
CA LEU A 30 -12.52 5.75 0.13
C LEU A 30 -12.32 6.24 1.56
N TRP A 31 -13.23 5.87 2.45
CA TRP A 31 -13.09 6.18 3.87
C TRP A 31 -12.01 5.31 4.49
N LEU A 32 -11.03 5.96 5.13
CA LEU A 32 -10.02 5.27 5.91
C LEU A 32 -10.60 4.93 7.27
N GLY A 33 -10.42 3.68 7.69
CA GLY A 33 -10.95 3.17 8.94
C GLY A 33 -9.85 2.65 9.86
N ASP A 34 -10.07 1.44 10.36
CA ASP A 34 -9.15 0.75 11.25
C ASP A 34 -7.86 0.30 10.56
N GLN A 35 -6.99 -0.32 11.33
CA GLN A 35 -5.82 -1.00 10.84
C GLN A 35 -6.17 -2.44 10.47
N VAL A 36 -5.53 -2.98 9.43
CA VAL A 36 -5.59 -4.41 9.13
C VAL A 36 -4.98 -5.21 10.30
N PRO A 37 -5.67 -6.24 10.82
CA PRO A 37 -5.10 -7.14 11.82
C PRO A 37 -3.81 -7.82 11.36
N GLU A 38 -2.85 -8.05 12.26
CA GLU A 38 -1.54 -8.64 11.94
C GLU A 38 -1.66 -10.04 11.33
N ASP A 39 -2.52 -10.90 11.91
CA ASP A 39 -2.84 -12.22 11.40
C ASP A 39 -3.39 -12.15 9.97
N ALA A 40 -4.31 -11.21 9.72
CA ALA A 40 -4.86 -11.00 8.40
C ALA A 40 -3.81 -10.53 7.37
N LEU A 41 -2.77 -9.80 7.77
CA LEU A 41 -1.68 -9.41 6.87
C LEU A 41 -0.76 -10.60 6.54
N HIS A 42 -0.60 -11.55 7.46
CA HIS A 42 0.16 -12.79 7.25
C HIS A 42 -0.60 -13.84 6.44
N THR A 43 -1.93 -13.79 6.42
CA THR A 43 -2.79 -14.71 5.68
C THR A 43 -3.59 -13.96 4.60
N PRO A 44 -2.99 -13.70 3.42
CA PRO A 44 -3.72 -13.09 2.33
C PRO A 44 -4.89 -13.97 1.88
N ASP A 45 -5.98 -13.32 1.46
CA ASP A 45 -7.30 -13.94 1.27
C ASP A 45 -7.59 -14.37 -0.18
N ARG A 46 -6.63 -14.18 -1.11
CA ARG A 46 -6.77 -14.56 -2.52
C ARG A 46 -5.57 -15.34 -3.01
N LEU A 47 -5.77 -16.15 -4.05
CA LEU A 47 -4.72 -16.88 -4.74
C LEU A 47 -4.60 -16.38 -6.19
N ASN A 48 -3.38 -16.33 -6.74
CA ASN A 48 -3.16 -16.07 -8.17
C ASN A 48 -3.29 -17.37 -8.99
N HIS A 49 -3.07 -17.28 -10.31
CA HIS A 49 -3.12 -18.45 -11.19
C HIS A 49 -2.05 -19.49 -10.85
N GLU A 50 -0.94 -19.07 -10.25
CA GLU A 50 0.12 -19.93 -9.74
C GLU A 50 -0.15 -20.50 -8.32
N GLY A 51 -1.26 -20.13 -7.67
CA GLY A 51 -1.62 -20.57 -6.32
C GLY A 51 -0.96 -19.79 -5.17
N GLU A 52 -0.29 -18.68 -5.46
CA GLU A 52 0.35 -17.80 -4.48
C GLU A 52 -0.67 -16.86 -3.82
N ALA A 53 -0.59 -16.74 -2.50
CA ALA A 53 -1.51 -15.93 -1.72
C ALA A 53 -1.16 -14.43 -1.78
N TYR A 54 -2.16 -13.59 -2.09
CA TYR A 54 -2.02 -12.15 -2.07
C TYR A 54 -3.31 -11.43 -1.62
N ARG A 55 -3.18 -10.17 -1.23
CA ARG A 55 -4.28 -9.25 -0.91
C ARG A 55 -4.20 -8.04 -1.83
N PHE A 56 -5.35 -7.59 -2.34
CA PHE A 56 -5.39 -6.32 -3.05
C PHE A 56 -5.27 -5.15 -2.09
N VAL A 57 -4.37 -4.24 -2.44
CA VAL A 57 -4.14 -3.00 -1.71
C VAL A 57 -4.19 -1.82 -2.66
N THR A 58 -4.50 -0.65 -2.13
CA THR A 58 -4.50 0.60 -2.87
C THR A 58 -3.76 1.67 -2.10
N LYS A 59 -3.19 2.63 -2.83
CA LYS A 59 -2.72 3.90 -2.27
C LYS A 59 -3.17 5.06 -3.15
N ASN A 60 -3.01 6.29 -2.64
CA ASN A 60 -3.01 7.49 -3.46
C ASN A 60 -1.70 8.25 -3.19
N GLY A 61 -0.77 8.18 -4.14
CA GLY A 61 0.55 8.79 -4.04
C GLY A 61 0.66 10.06 -4.89
N ASN A 62 1.58 10.96 -4.53
CA ASN A 62 1.73 12.23 -5.23
C ASN A 62 2.26 12.07 -6.68
N ALA A 63 3.08 11.05 -6.94
CA ALA A 63 3.68 10.84 -8.25
C ALA A 63 2.79 10.00 -9.18
N THR A 64 2.17 8.94 -8.65
CA THR A 64 1.37 8.01 -9.48
C THR A 64 -0.14 8.17 -9.32
N GLY A 65 -0.60 9.02 -8.40
CA GLY A 65 -2.01 9.05 -8.01
C GLY A 65 -2.48 7.73 -7.38
N ALA A 66 -3.73 7.37 -7.66
CA ALA A 66 -4.34 6.15 -7.15
C ALA A 66 -3.86 4.91 -7.89
N THR A 67 -3.26 3.96 -7.18
CA THR A 67 -2.76 2.70 -7.75
C THR A 67 -3.20 1.49 -6.93
N ILE A 68 -3.39 0.36 -7.61
CA ILE A 68 -3.73 -0.94 -7.01
C ILE A 68 -2.50 -1.86 -7.09
N GLY A 69 -2.26 -2.61 -6.02
CA GLY A 69 -1.17 -3.57 -5.90
C GLY A 69 -1.62 -4.88 -5.30
N ARG A 70 -0.73 -5.87 -5.34
CA ARG A 70 -0.89 -7.20 -4.76
C ARG A 70 0.12 -7.36 -3.65
N ALA A 71 -0.37 -7.32 -2.41
CA ALA A 71 0.48 -7.44 -1.25
C ALA A 71 0.57 -8.90 -0.80
N THR A 72 1.78 -9.36 -0.50
CA THR A 72 2.05 -10.75 -0.12
C THR A 72 1.93 -10.95 1.40
N GLY A 73 1.90 -12.19 1.89
CA GLY A 73 1.97 -12.47 3.34
C GLY A 73 3.39 -12.43 3.93
N VAL A 74 4.39 -12.07 3.12
CA VAL A 74 5.81 -12.16 3.47
C VAL A 74 6.32 -10.80 3.92
N PHE A 75 6.94 -10.77 5.10
CA PHE A 75 7.53 -9.55 5.67
C PHE A 75 9.04 -9.67 5.74
N SER A 76 9.75 -8.64 5.28
CA SER A 76 11.19 -8.51 5.47
C SER A 76 11.49 -7.75 6.75
N TYR A 77 12.59 -8.12 7.41
CA TYR A 77 13.16 -7.38 8.53
C TYR A 77 14.43 -6.72 8.03
N VAL A 78 14.44 -5.39 7.99
CA VAL A 78 15.65 -4.63 7.67
C VAL A 78 16.24 -4.12 8.97
N TRP A 79 17.53 -4.41 9.17
CA TRP A 79 18.31 -3.86 10.28
C TRP A 79 19.44 -3.02 9.67
N ASP A 80 19.25 -1.70 9.65
CA ASP A 80 20.26 -0.81 9.10
C ASP A 80 21.21 -0.31 10.20
N TYR A 81 22.49 -0.63 10.02
CA TYR A 81 23.61 -0.13 10.81
C TYR A 81 24.21 1.05 10.05
N THR A 82 23.59 2.23 10.12
CA THR A 82 24.25 3.42 9.57
C THR A 82 25.48 3.69 10.44
N SER A 83 26.67 3.44 9.92
CA SER A 83 27.96 3.54 10.63
C SER A 83 28.23 4.92 11.25
N SER A 84 27.46 5.94 10.88
CA SER A 84 27.55 7.31 11.36
C SER A 84 26.51 7.69 12.43
N SER A 85 25.47 6.88 12.66
CA SER A 85 24.47 7.15 13.70
C SER A 85 24.25 5.94 14.60
N ARG A 86 24.46 6.10 15.91
CA ARG A 86 24.22 5.08 16.96
C ARG A 86 22.74 4.70 17.12
N THR A 87 21.89 5.06 16.16
CA THR A 87 20.45 4.81 16.16
C THR A 87 20.13 3.59 15.33
N TYR A 88 19.84 2.49 16.01
CA TYR A 88 19.35 1.26 15.40
C TYR A 88 18.05 1.52 14.65
N ARG A 89 18.04 1.33 13.32
CA ARG A 89 16.83 1.39 12.51
C ARG A 89 16.42 -0.02 12.14
N THR A 90 15.50 -0.60 12.92
CA THR A 90 14.74 -1.77 12.50
C THR A 90 13.54 -1.29 11.71
N SER A 91 13.22 -1.87 10.55
CA SER A 91 11.90 -1.78 9.92
C SER A 91 11.36 -3.19 9.65
N ARG A 92 10.03 -3.33 9.73
CA ARG A 92 9.32 -4.50 9.21
C ARG A 92 8.59 -4.07 7.95
N GLU A 93 9.00 -4.60 6.81
CA GLU A 93 8.54 -4.16 5.51
C GLU A 93 7.66 -5.20 4.84
N TRP A 94 6.66 -4.69 4.13
CA TRP A 94 5.64 -5.44 3.43
C TRP A 94 5.87 -5.33 1.93
N ALA A 95 6.06 -6.47 1.28
CA ALA A 95 6.30 -6.53 -0.16
C ALA A 95 4.97 -6.45 -0.93
N ILE A 96 4.90 -5.48 -1.84
CA ILE A 96 3.74 -5.18 -2.66
C ILE A 96 4.16 -5.18 -4.12
N LEU A 97 3.55 -6.07 -4.89
CA LEU A 97 3.74 -6.17 -6.34
C LEU A 97 2.76 -5.24 -7.05
N HIS A 98 3.12 -4.78 -8.24
CA HIS A 98 2.17 -4.14 -9.16
C HIS A 98 0.95 -5.04 -9.47
N TYR A 99 -0.18 -4.43 -9.84
CA TYR A 99 -1.42 -5.15 -10.15
C TYR A 99 -1.24 -6.16 -11.29
N ASP A 100 -0.71 -5.70 -12.42
CA ASP A 100 -0.35 -6.50 -13.58
C ASP A 100 0.77 -5.81 -14.38
N ILE A 101 1.30 -6.50 -15.39
CA ILE A 101 2.36 -5.98 -16.25
C ILE A 101 1.94 -4.77 -17.10
N LYS A 102 0.65 -4.49 -17.26
CA LYS A 102 0.11 -3.42 -18.11
C LYS A 102 -0.19 -2.13 -17.34
N SER A 103 -0.38 -2.24 -16.03
CA SER A 103 -0.83 -1.16 -15.15
C SER A 103 0.32 -0.25 -14.67
N GLY A 104 1.57 -0.58 -15.01
CA GLY A 104 2.75 0.13 -14.55
C GLY A 104 3.09 -0.16 -13.07
N PRO A 105 4.06 0.57 -12.50
CA PRO A 105 4.52 0.31 -11.14
C PRO A 105 3.46 0.71 -10.10
N PHE A 106 3.43 0.00 -8.98
CA PHE A 106 2.56 0.37 -7.86
C PHE A 106 2.95 1.72 -7.25
N SER A 107 4.24 2.04 -7.15
CA SER A 107 4.75 3.30 -6.60
C SER A 107 5.94 3.88 -7.38
N GLN A 108 6.11 5.20 -7.32
CA GLN A 108 7.29 5.89 -7.85
C GLN A 108 7.93 6.84 -6.81
N CYS A 109 9.11 7.38 -7.15
CA CYS A 109 9.74 8.42 -6.35
C CYS A 109 8.78 9.61 -6.21
N GLY A 110 8.54 10.04 -4.97
CA GLY A 110 7.54 11.05 -4.63
C GLY A 110 6.26 10.49 -4.00
N ASP A 111 6.03 9.17 -4.04
CA ASP A 111 4.89 8.55 -3.33
C ASP A 111 5.18 8.26 -1.85
N SER A 112 6.42 8.40 -1.39
CA SER A 112 6.84 8.15 -0.02
C SER A 112 5.93 8.85 0.99
N GLY A 113 5.53 8.12 2.04
CA GLY A 113 4.57 8.61 3.02
C GLY A 113 3.09 8.39 2.66
N ALA A 114 2.79 7.90 1.45
CA ALA A 114 1.44 7.46 1.13
C ALA A 114 1.01 6.28 2.02
N VAL A 115 -0.24 6.33 2.48
CA VAL A 115 -0.86 5.24 3.23
C VAL A 115 -1.35 4.18 2.26
N ILE A 116 -1.16 2.91 2.63
CA ILE A 116 -1.59 1.74 1.86
C ILE A 116 -2.72 1.07 2.63
N VAL A 117 -3.83 0.85 1.92
CA VAL A 117 -5.07 0.32 2.51
C VAL A 117 -5.63 -0.85 1.71
N ASP A 118 -6.38 -1.72 2.37
CA ASP A 118 -7.13 -2.79 1.70
C ASP A 118 -8.44 -2.28 1.07
N GLY A 119 -9.20 -3.18 0.44
CA GLY A 119 -10.49 -2.85 -0.18
C GLY A 119 -11.58 -2.37 0.80
N LYS A 120 -11.37 -2.48 2.11
CA LYS A 120 -12.26 -1.95 3.17
C LYS A 120 -11.82 -0.57 3.65
N GLY A 121 -10.70 -0.05 3.16
CA GLY A 121 -10.09 1.18 3.67
C GLY A 121 -9.31 0.97 4.97
N TRP A 122 -8.97 -0.28 5.32
CA TRP A 122 -8.17 -0.57 6.50
C TRP A 122 -6.68 -0.42 6.20
N ILE A 123 -5.95 0.22 7.11
CA ILE A 123 -4.55 0.59 6.93
C ILE A 123 -3.65 -0.62 7.17
N GLY A 124 -2.90 -1.01 6.13
CA GLY A 124 -1.94 -2.11 6.19
C GLY A 124 -0.49 -1.64 6.35
N GLY A 125 -0.14 -0.52 5.70
CA GLY A 125 1.24 -0.04 5.70
C GLY A 125 1.39 1.42 5.33
N LEU A 126 2.58 1.95 5.62
CA LEU A 126 3.05 3.26 5.22
C LEU A 126 4.18 3.10 4.21
N LEU A 127 4.02 3.68 3.03
CA LEU A 127 5.00 3.57 1.97
C LEU A 127 6.33 4.19 2.41
N SER A 128 7.34 3.35 2.54
CA SER A 128 8.72 3.75 2.80
C SER A 128 9.44 3.80 1.44
N LEU A 129 10.41 4.71 1.29
CA LEU A 129 11.07 5.05 0.01
C LEU A 129 11.27 3.84 -0.94
N LYS A 130 11.09 4.04 -2.25
CA LYS A 130 11.35 2.97 -3.22
C LYS A 130 12.82 2.53 -3.18
N THR A 131 13.07 1.26 -3.48
CA THR A 131 14.38 0.79 -3.99
C THR A 131 14.57 1.28 -5.42
N GLU A 132 15.79 1.68 -5.78
CA GLU A 132 16.12 2.16 -7.14
C GLU A 132 16.25 1.05 -8.19
N ASP A 133 16.23 -0.21 -7.76
CA ASP A 133 16.46 -1.36 -8.63
C ASP A 133 15.24 -1.77 -9.44
N ALA A 134 15.52 -2.35 -10.61
CA ALA A 134 14.63 -2.75 -11.70
C ALA A 134 13.50 -3.75 -11.35
N LEU A 135 13.29 -4.08 -10.07
CA LEU A 135 12.21 -4.93 -9.60
C LEU A 135 10.99 -4.04 -9.27
N ASP A 136 9.85 -4.32 -9.92
CA ASP A 136 8.54 -3.67 -9.72
C ASP A 136 7.91 -3.99 -8.32
N ILE A 137 8.74 -4.07 -7.28
CA ILE A 137 8.34 -4.38 -5.90
C ILE A 137 8.42 -3.10 -5.07
N THR A 138 7.31 -2.78 -4.41
CA THR A 138 7.21 -1.70 -3.45
C THR A 138 7.31 -2.26 -2.03
N TYR A 139 8.09 -1.60 -1.18
CA TYR A 139 8.19 -1.93 0.25
C TYR A 139 7.46 -0.89 1.10
N ALA A 140 6.64 -1.36 2.03
CA ALA A 140 5.93 -0.49 2.96
C ALA A 140 6.17 -0.92 4.41
N THR A 141 6.41 0.04 5.30
CA THR A 141 6.49 -0.26 6.73
C THR A 141 5.10 -0.68 7.23
N LEU A 142 5.02 -1.84 7.89
CA LEU A 142 3.77 -2.36 8.42
C LEU A 142 3.19 -1.43 9.50
N PHE A 143 1.93 -1.03 9.30
CA PHE A 143 1.32 -0.02 10.17
C PHE A 143 1.08 -0.53 11.59
N PHE A 144 0.72 -1.81 11.76
CA PHE A 144 0.53 -2.42 13.09
C PHE A 144 1.77 -2.29 13.97
N TRP A 145 2.92 -2.58 13.37
CA TRP A 145 4.19 -2.56 14.04
C TRP A 145 4.65 -1.11 14.28
N LEU A 146 4.42 -0.23 13.32
CA LEU A 146 4.71 1.19 13.45
C LEU A 146 3.89 1.84 14.57
N LEU A 147 2.59 1.58 14.64
CA LEU A 147 1.70 2.13 15.66
C LEU A 147 2.11 1.68 17.07
N GLN A 148 2.50 0.41 17.25
CA GLN A 148 3.04 -0.08 18.52
C GLN A 148 4.29 0.70 18.94
N ARG A 149 5.19 1.01 18.00
CA ARG A 149 6.38 1.83 18.27
C ARG A 149 6.05 3.27 18.59
N ILE A 150 5.11 3.90 17.89
CA ILE A 150 4.67 5.26 18.20
C ILE A 150 4.13 5.32 19.64
N LYS A 151 3.30 4.34 20.03
CA LYS A 151 2.77 4.23 21.38
C LYS A 151 3.85 4.06 22.44
N ALA A 152 4.82 3.19 22.19
CA ALA A 152 5.94 2.95 23.09
C ALA A 152 6.89 4.16 23.22
N ASN A 153 6.96 5.03 22.21
CA ASN A 153 7.88 6.17 22.17
C ASN A 153 7.19 7.51 22.50
N GLY A 154 6.32 7.53 23.51
CA GLY A 154 5.80 8.78 24.09
C GLY A 154 4.40 9.18 23.61
N PHE A 155 3.73 8.38 22.77
CA PHE A 155 2.36 8.64 22.33
C PHE A 155 1.41 7.48 22.66
N PRO A 156 1.25 7.09 23.95
CA PRO A 156 0.49 5.89 24.34
C PRO A 156 -0.96 5.91 23.86
N ASN A 157 -1.54 7.11 23.71
CA ASN A 157 -2.92 7.33 23.27
C ASN A 157 -3.06 7.49 21.76
N ALA A 158 -2.01 7.27 20.95
CA ALA A 158 -2.11 7.37 19.49
C ALA A 158 -3.15 6.37 18.94
N HIS A 159 -4.06 6.84 18.10
CA HIS A 159 -5.10 6.03 17.47
C HIS A 159 -5.52 6.62 16.13
N LEU A 160 -6.16 5.79 15.29
CA LEU A 160 -6.59 6.17 13.93
C LEU A 160 -7.95 6.90 13.89
N ASP A 161 -8.76 6.77 14.95
CA ASP A 161 -10.10 7.34 15.01
C ASP A 161 -10.10 8.80 15.51
N PRO A 162 -10.29 9.81 14.65
CA PRO A 162 -10.29 11.21 15.10
C PRO A 162 -11.42 11.55 16.09
N LYS A 163 -12.41 10.67 16.30
CA LYS A 163 -13.53 10.91 17.22
C LYS A 163 -13.28 10.44 18.65
N ARG A 164 -12.12 9.83 18.94
CA ARG A 164 -11.73 9.33 20.28
C ARG A 164 -10.79 10.28 21.04
N MET A 165 -10.82 11.58 20.72
CA MET A 165 -10.14 12.64 21.48
C MET A 165 -10.80 12.93 22.81
#